data_AF-A0A1V2ULK2-F1
#
_entry.id   AF-A0A1V2ULK2-F1
#
_cell.length_a   1.000
_cell.length_b   1.000
_cell.length_c   1.000
_cell.angle_alpha   90.00
_cell.angle_beta   90.00
_cell.angle_gamma   90.00
#
_symmetry.space_group_name_H-M   'P 1'
#
loop_
_entity.id
_entity.type
_entity.pdbx_description
1 polymer ?
#
loop_
_entity_poly.entity_id
_entity_poly.type
_entity_poly.pdbx_seq_one_letter_code
_entity_poly.pdbx_strand_id
1 'polypeptide(L)'
;MSEIKEKDKTNEKKKVQVNINKNLATDVESILDSLGVNPSILITALYKRVAARGEIPFELSLTSKEKAELQLMRVAEESVETNPPENSGDHEDLVSWMRDLDE
;
A
#
# COMPACT_ATOMS: atom_id res chain seq x y z
N MET A 1 19.10 3.62 -55.94
CA MET A 1 19.83 3.15 -54.74
C MET A 1 19.09 3.62 -53.48
N SER A 2 17.89 3.06 -53.21
CA SER A 2 17.02 3.49 -52.09
C SER A 2 16.50 2.32 -51.26
N GLU A 3 17.27 1.23 -51.15
CA GLU A 3 16.84 0.03 -50.43
C GLU A 3 17.93 -0.48 -49.49
N ILE A 4 18.30 0.29 -48.46
CA ILE A 4 18.78 -0.26 -47.17
C ILE A 4 18.55 0.81 -46.08
N LYS A 5 17.32 0.99 -45.57
CA LYS A 5 17.09 1.66 -44.27
C LYS A 5 15.83 1.17 -43.54
N GLU A 6 15.42 -0.07 -43.75
CA GLU A 6 14.17 -0.59 -43.16
C GLU A 6 14.37 -1.90 -42.39
N LYS A 7 15.50 -2.04 -41.67
CA LYS A 7 15.80 -3.27 -40.94
C LYS A 7 16.33 -3.10 -39.51
N ASP A 8 16.00 -1.99 -38.84
CA ASP A 8 16.40 -1.78 -37.43
C ASP A 8 15.34 -1.04 -36.57
N LYS A 9 14.04 -1.11 -36.93
CA LYS A 9 12.96 -0.47 -36.14
C LYS A 9 12.38 -1.36 -35.03
N THR A 10 12.94 -2.54 -34.79
CA THR A 10 12.33 -3.59 -33.94
C THR A 10 12.95 -3.71 -32.55
N ASN A 11 13.92 -2.88 -32.17
CA ASN A 11 14.57 -2.94 -30.86
C ASN A 11 14.72 -1.58 -30.18
N GLU A 12 13.80 -0.64 -30.46
CA GLU A 12 13.76 0.61 -29.70
C GLU A 12 13.27 0.33 -28.27
N LYS A 13 14.20 0.41 -27.31
CA LYS A 13 13.88 0.24 -25.89
C LYS A 13 13.28 1.54 -25.35
N LYS A 14 12.08 1.45 -24.77
CA LYS A 14 11.48 2.55 -24.02
C LYS A 14 11.92 2.51 -22.55
N LYS A 15 12.45 3.62 -22.04
CA LYS A 15 12.77 3.78 -20.62
C LYS A 15 11.52 4.22 -19.85
N VAL A 16 11.28 3.60 -18.70
CA VAL A 16 10.25 4.01 -17.73
C VAL A 16 10.98 4.49 -16.47
N GLN A 17 10.67 5.70 -16.01
CA GLN A 17 11.25 6.29 -14.79
C GLN A 17 10.12 6.67 -13.84
N VAL A 18 10.22 6.24 -12.59
CA VAL A 18 9.21 6.47 -11.56
C VAL A 18 9.93 6.74 -10.23
N ASN A 19 9.41 7.68 -9.45
CA ASN A 19 9.87 7.93 -8.09
C ASN A 19 9.05 7.09 -7.12
N ILE A 20 9.72 6.31 -6.27
CA ILE A 20 9.11 5.45 -5.25
C ILE A 20 9.73 5.73 -3.89
N ASN A 21 8.99 5.43 -2.82
CA ASN A 21 9.52 5.54 -1.47
C ASN A 21 10.71 4.59 -1.29
N LYS A 22 11.81 5.09 -0.69
CA LYS A 22 13.06 4.34 -0.54
C LYS A 22 12.90 3.07 0.31
N ASN A 23 12.14 3.16 1.40
CA ASN A 23 11.95 2.01 2.30
C ASN A 23 11.13 0.93 1.59
N LEU A 24 10.04 1.33 0.92
CA LEU A 24 9.25 0.42 0.09
C LEU A 24 10.10 -0.26 -1.00
N ALA A 25 10.98 0.49 -1.67
CA ALA A 25 11.87 -0.06 -2.68
C ALA A 25 12.80 -1.13 -2.07
N THR A 26 13.41 -0.83 -0.93
CA THR A 26 14.35 -1.73 -0.23
C THR A 26 13.67 -3.02 0.23
N ASP A 27 12.46 -2.89 0.80
CA ASP A 27 11.68 -4.03 1.28
C ASP A 27 11.28 -4.96 0.11
N VAL A 28 10.82 -4.37 -1.00
CA VAL A 28 10.41 -5.13 -2.19
C VAL A 28 11.61 -5.77 -2.88
N GLU A 29 12.75 -5.09 -2.98
CA GLU A 29 13.98 -5.63 -3.58
C GLU A 29 14.44 -6.89 -2.84
N SER A 30 14.38 -6.90 -1.50
CA SER A 30 14.73 -8.08 -0.69
C SER A 30 13.83 -9.29 -0.98
N ILE A 31 12.53 -9.05 -1.22
CA ILE A 31 11.56 -10.08 -1.59
C ILE A 31 11.85 -10.59 -3.01
N LEU A 32 12.12 -9.67 -3.95
CA LEU A 32 12.40 -10.01 -5.34
C LEU A 32 13.69 -10.83 -5.48
N ASP A 33 14.73 -10.47 -4.73
CA ASP A 33 15.99 -11.22 -4.68
C ASP A 33 15.77 -12.65 -4.17
N SER A 34 14.91 -12.82 -3.17
CA SER A 34 14.53 -14.15 -2.66
C SER A 34 13.79 -15.00 -3.71
N LEU A 35 13.10 -14.35 -4.65
CA LEU A 35 12.42 -15.00 -5.78
C LEU A 35 13.33 -15.17 -7.01
N GLY A 36 14.57 -14.66 -6.97
CA GLY A 36 15.48 -14.65 -8.12
C GLY A 36 15.02 -13.74 -9.26
N VAL A 37 14.20 -12.73 -8.97
CA VAL A 37 13.63 -11.79 -9.93
C VAL A 37 14.20 -10.41 -9.64
N ASN A 38 14.47 -9.62 -10.68
CA ASN A 38 14.83 -8.21 -10.49
C ASN A 38 13.62 -7.29 -10.83
N PRO A 39 13.63 -6.02 -10.38
CA PRO A 39 12.53 -5.10 -10.65
C PRO A 39 12.19 -4.93 -12.14
N SER A 40 13.19 -4.96 -13.03
CA SER A 40 12.97 -4.81 -14.47
C SER A 40 12.16 -5.98 -15.05
N ILE A 41 12.41 -7.21 -14.59
CA ILE A 41 11.65 -8.39 -14.99
C ILE A 41 10.21 -8.29 -14.48
N LEU A 42 10.01 -7.90 -13.22
CA LEU A 42 8.68 -7.71 -12.64
C LEU A 42 7.86 -6.69 -13.44
N ILE A 43 8.41 -5.50 -13.69
CA ILE A 43 7.73 -4.45 -14.46
C ILE A 43 7.42 -4.93 -15.87
N THR A 44 8.37 -5.60 -16.53
CA THR A 44 8.16 -6.15 -17.88
C THR A 44 7.02 -7.18 -17.89
N ALA A 45 6.95 -8.05 -16.88
CA ALA A 45 5.89 -9.04 -16.75
C ALA A 45 4.52 -8.39 -16.54
N LEU A 46 4.45 -7.31 -15.74
CA LEU A 46 3.21 -6.53 -15.55
C LEU A 46 2.74 -5.91 -16.87
N TYR A 47 3.63 -5.26 -17.64
CA TYR A 47 3.29 -4.72 -18.96
C TYR A 47 2.75 -5.78 -19.91
N LYS A 48 3.40 -6.95 -19.96
CA LYS A 48 2.94 -8.08 -20.79
C LYS A 48 1.58 -8.59 -20.36
N ARG A 49 1.31 -8.68 -19.05
CA ARG A 49 0.03 -9.15 -18.54
C ARG A 49 -1.10 -8.17 -18.84
N VAL A 50 -0.86 -6.87 -18.71
CA VAL A 50 -1.81 -5.82 -19.13
C VAL A 50 -2.08 -5.93 -20.63
N ALA A 51 -1.05 -6.01 -21.47
CA ALA A 51 -1.21 -6.13 -22.92
C ALA A 51 -1.97 -7.39 -23.35
N ALA A 52 -1.79 -8.50 -22.63
CA ALA A 52 -2.44 -9.77 -22.95
C ALA A 52 -3.92 -9.83 -22.53
N ARG A 53 -4.31 -9.15 -21.43
CA ARG A 53 -5.65 -9.26 -20.85
C ARG A 53 -6.52 -8.02 -21.02
N GLY A 54 -5.92 -6.87 -21.29
CA GLY A 54 -6.62 -5.59 -21.34
C GLY A 54 -7.07 -5.06 -19.97
N GLU A 55 -6.53 -5.59 -18.87
CA GLU A 55 -6.88 -5.22 -17.49
C GLU A 55 -5.65 -5.05 -16.60
N ILE A 56 -5.79 -4.34 -15.48
CA ILE A 56 -4.75 -4.19 -14.46
C ILE A 56 -4.64 -5.52 -13.67
N PRO A 57 -3.44 -6.11 -13.53
CA PRO A 57 -3.27 -7.48 -13.03
C PRO A 57 -3.26 -7.59 -11.50
N PHE A 58 -4.02 -6.74 -10.83
CA PHE A 58 -4.27 -6.75 -9.40
C PHE A 58 -5.54 -5.95 -9.12
N GLU A 59 -6.20 -6.27 -8.01
CA GLU A 59 -7.40 -5.54 -7.61
C GLU A 59 -7.03 -4.15 -7.09
N LEU A 60 -7.68 -3.11 -7.61
CA LEU A 60 -7.57 -1.74 -7.10
C LEU A 60 -8.60 -1.54 -5.98
N SER A 61 -8.58 -2.43 -4.99
CA SER A 61 -9.44 -2.33 -3.81
C SER A 61 -8.60 -2.35 -2.54
N LEU A 62 -9.15 -1.76 -1.49
CA LEU A 62 -8.53 -1.82 -0.18
C LEU A 62 -8.47 -3.28 0.29
N THR A 63 -7.32 -3.66 0.82
CA THR A 63 -7.13 -4.93 1.52
C THR A 63 -8.08 -5.02 2.70
N SER A 64 -8.40 -6.23 3.16
CA SER A 64 -9.23 -6.43 4.35
C SER A 64 -8.67 -5.71 5.58
N LYS A 65 -7.33 -5.65 5.68
CA LYS A 65 -6.64 -4.93 6.74
C LYS A 65 -6.87 -3.42 6.65
N GLU A 66 -6.65 -2.82 5.48
CA GLU A 66 -6.90 -1.38 5.28
C GLU A 66 -8.37 -1.03 5.47
N LYS A 67 -9.30 -1.90 5.05
CA LYS A 67 -10.74 -1.74 5.33
C LYS A 67 -11.03 -1.77 6.83
N ALA A 68 -10.43 -2.69 7.57
CA ALA A 68 -10.58 -2.77 9.03
C ALA A 68 -10.00 -1.54 9.72
N GLU A 69 -8.82 -1.08 9.31
CA GLU A 69 -8.19 0.14 9.83
C GLU A 69 -9.08 1.37 9.58
N LEU A 70 -9.66 1.52 8.39
CA LEU A 70 -10.61 2.60 8.11
C LEU A 70 -11.90 2.50 8.93
N GLN A 71 -12.39 1.29 9.18
CA GLN A 71 -13.55 1.08 10.06
C GLN A 71 -13.24 1.49 11.50
N LEU A 72 -12.07 1.12 12.02
CA LEU A 72 -11.62 1.52 13.35
C LEU A 72 -11.48 3.04 13.46
N MET A 73 -10.88 3.69 12.46
CA MET A 73 -10.77 5.16 12.42
C MET A 73 -12.14 5.82 12.42
N ARG A 74 -13.09 5.33 11.61
CA ARG A 74 -14.46 5.87 11.56
C ARG A 74 -15.18 5.72 12.91
N VAL A 75 -15.09 4.54 13.53
CA VAL A 75 -15.73 4.29 14.84
C VAL A 75 -15.10 5.19 15.91
N ALA A 76 -13.78 5.37 15.89
CA ALA A 76 -13.10 6.28 16.81
C ALA A 76 -13.58 7.73 16.62
N GLU A 77 -13.66 8.22 15.39
CA GLU A 77 -14.18 9.56 15.08
C GLU A 77 -15.64 9.73 15.52
N GLU A 78 -16.50 8.76 15.21
CA GLU A 78 -17.92 8.77 15.59
C GLU A 78 -18.12 8.70 17.11
N SER A 79 -17.28 7.95 17.83
CA SER A 79 -17.33 7.88 19.29
C SER A 79 -16.93 9.19 19.98
N VAL A 80 -16.05 9.99 19.34
CA VAL A 80 -15.64 11.33 19.82
C VAL A 80 -16.71 12.38 19.51
N GLU A 81 -17.47 12.21 18.44
CA GLU A 81 -18.55 13.14 18.05
C GLU A 81 -19.87 12.87 18.79
N THR A 82 -20.16 11.60 19.11
CA THR A 82 -21.39 11.20 19.84
C THR A 82 -21.26 11.28 21.36
N ASN A 83 -20.04 11.18 21.88
CA ASN A 83 -19.70 11.58 23.23
C ASN A 83 -18.57 12.61 23.14
N PRO A 84 -18.86 13.92 23.26
CA PRO A 84 -17.84 14.85 23.72
C PRO A 84 -17.24 14.23 25.00
N PRO A 85 -15.96 14.43 25.32
CA PRO A 85 -15.45 14.08 26.64
C PRO A 85 -16.13 14.96 27.69
N GLU A 86 -17.40 14.68 27.98
CA GLU A 86 -18.04 14.99 29.23
C GLU A 86 -17.45 14.00 30.22
N ASN A 87 -16.80 14.54 31.25
CA ASN A 87 -16.07 13.81 32.27
C ASN A 87 -14.60 13.53 31.94
N SER A 88 -13.80 14.61 31.89
CA SER A 88 -12.62 14.64 32.75
C SER A 88 -13.10 14.55 34.20
N GLY A 89 -13.56 13.37 34.61
CA GLY A 89 -13.88 13.09 36.00
C GLY A 89 -12.64 13.40 36.80
N ASP A 90 -12.80 14.25 37.81
CA ASP A 90 -11.73 14.63 38.71
C ASP A 90 -10.91 13.39 39.07
N HIS A 91 -9.60 13.58 39.14
CA HIS A 91 -8.62 12.53 39.37
C HIS A 91 -8.89 11.70 40.66
N GLU A 92 -9.82 12.14 41.51
CA GLU A 92 -10.35 11.42 42.67
C GLU A 92 -11.28 10.27 42.32
N ASP A 93 -12.12 10.37 41.28
CA ASP A 93 -13.11 9.33 40.94
C ASP A 93 -12.45 8.07 40.37
N LEU A 94 -11.34 8.23 39.64
CA LEU A 94 -10.55 7.10 39.15
C LEU A 94 -9.80 6.37 40.28
N VAL A 95 -9.36 7.10 41.31
CA VAL A 95 -8.66 6.54 42.46
C VAL A 95 -9.63 5.82 43.40
N SER A 96 -10.87 6.30 43.49
CA SER A 96 -11.97 5.65 44.20
C SER A 96 -12.26 4.25 43.62
N TRP A 97 -12.48 4.16 42.31
CA TRP A 97 -12.71 2.88 41.62
C TRP A 97 -11.51 1.93 41.74
N MET A 98 -10.28 2.43 41.66
CA MET A 98 -9.09 1.58 41.74
C MET A 98 -8.88 0.97 43.14
N ARG A 99 -9.49 1.55 44.20
CA ARG A 99 -9.42 1.04 45.58
C ARG A 99 -10.38 -0.10 45.89
N ASP A 100 -11.51 -0.17 45.20
CA ASP A 100 -12.52 -1.22 45.42
C ASP A 100 -12.16 -2.57 44.78
N LEU A 101 -11.07 -2.65 44.00
CA LEU A 101 -10.58 -3.88 43.37
C LEU A 101 -9.61 -4.68 44.26
N ASP A 102 -9.16 -4.10 45.38
CA ASP A 102 -8.20 -4.71 46.30
C ASP A 102 -8.85 -5.23 47.61
N GLU A 103 -10.18 -5.40 47.68
CA GLU A 103 -10.88 -6.07 48.79
C GLU A 103 -11.42 -7.48 48.43
#